data_AF-A0A1B1BCF4-F1
#
_entry.id   AF-A0A1B1BCF4-F1
#
_cell.length_a   1.000
_cell.length_b   1.000
_cell.length_c   1.000
_cell.angle_alpha   90.00
_cell.angle_beta   90.00
_cell.angle_gamma   90.00
#
_symmetry.space_group_name_H-M   'P 1'
#
loop_
_entity.id
_entity.type
_entity.pdbx_description
1 polymer ?
#
loop_
_entity_poly.entity_id
_entity_poly.type
_entity_poly.pdbx_seq_one_letter_code
_entity_poly.pdbx_strand_id
1 'polypeptide(L)'
;MPRRAALLAAAGLFGGLLAVPAVTAAAGTPQACSAADADIYRPPDRATATPGAVVACRRVDSLPMVIGGPPLNAWKVQYGSTDGRGRRVSAVGTVVVPQKPWTGPGERPLVAFVPGTLGIGPQCAFSRQLAGQYQDAYEGPNIAALLNAGYAVAATDGQGYMDGEVHPYVSGAEAGHAVLDMARAASRVPGTGVSPDAEVGIWGYSEGGSGSLWAAQLARSYAPELHVVGAASGGIPADLKEVASNLDGQFFAGFLVDAFVGLSVTHPELPFDDILDDSGRKAVKDAESLCALGTVSRFPLARIEQYTKDGLTLDQIYALRGSDGTTWGDAVRANKLGAGVGTPGSGARYEIGFPVFQYRGLLDEVIPDRTASATRRAYCDAGVATRWTAYVGDHLTGDAQAIGDVVNWLGDRFGGKADTGNC
;
A
#
# COMPACT_ATOMS: atom_id res chain seq x y z
N MET A 1 38.57 -73.62 -27.72
CA MET A 1 40.02 -73.77 -27.43
C MET A 1 40.80 -72.84 -28.37
N PRO A 2 41.96 -72.25 -28.03
CA PRO A 2 42.31 -71.36 -26.91
C PRO A 2 42.86 -69.96 -27.37
N ARG A 3 42.86 -69.01 -26.42
CA ARG A 3 43.77 -67.84 -26.16
C ARG A 3 44.62 -67.17 -27.28
N ARG A 4 44.52 -65.83 -27.37
CA ARG A 4 45.57 -64.75 -27.25
C ARG A 4 45.06 -63.44 -27.89
N ALA A 5 44.75 -62.38 -27.12
CA ALA A 5 45.59 -61.24 -26.70
C ALA A 5 45.74 -60.11 -27.75
N ALA A 6 45.21 -58.91 -27.46
CA ALA A 6 45.84 -57.60 -27.76
C ALA A 6 45.07 -56.45 -27.08
N LEU A 7 45.84 -55.50 -26.54
CA LEU A 7 45.46 -54.32 -25.77
C LEU A 7 44.71 -53.27 -26.61
N LEU A 8 43.85 -52.47 -25.97
CA LEU A 8 43.62 -51.07 -26.35
C LEU A 8 43.41 -50.22 -25.10
N ALA A 9 44.13 -49.10 -25.07
CA ALA A 9 44.39 -48.23 -23.93
C ALA A 9 43.16 -47.41 -23.50
N ALA A 10 42.97 -47.28 -22.18
CA ALA A 10 42.06 -46.30 -21.59
C ALA A 10 42.81 -44.98 -21.37
N ALA A 11 42.53 -43.98 -22.21
CA ALA A 11 42.94 -42.60 -21.95
C ALA A 11 41.91 -41.96 -21.00
N GLY A 12 42.34 -41.68 -19.77
CA GLY A 12 41.55 -40.93 -18.80
C GLY A 12 41.47 -39.44 -19.17
N LEU A 13 40.26 -38.89 -19.09
CA LEU A 13 40.02 -37.46 -19.03
C LEU A 13 39.43 -37.15 -17.65
N PHE A 14 40.29 -36.67 -16.75
CA PHE A 14 39.91 -36.03 -15.50
C PHE A 14 39.28 -34.67 -15.81
N GLY A 15 37.95 -34.63 -15.90
CA GLY A 15 37.18 -33.39 -15.85
C GLY A 15 36.85 -33.06 -14.39
N GLY A 16 37.71 -32.27 -13.74
CA GLY A 16 37.40 -31.73 -12.42
C GLY A 16 36.26 -30.71 -12.52
N LEU A 17 35.07 -31.07 -12.00
CA LEU A 17 34.05 -30.08 -11.71
C LEU A 17 34.55 -29.20 -10.55
N LEU A 18 35.00 -27.99 -10.89
CA LEU A 18 35.13 -26.91 -9.92
C LEU A 18 33.72 -26.48 -9.52
N ALA A 19 33.23 -27.01 -8.39
CA ALA A 19 32.06 -26.47 -7.72
C ALA A 19 32.43 -25.08 -7.19
N VAL A 20 31.98 -24.03 -7.89
CA VAL A 20 32.04 -22.65 -7.38
C VAL A 20 30.96 -22.55 -6.30
N PRO A 21 31.29 -22.27 -5.04
CA PRO A 21 30.28 -22.05 -4.02
C PRO A 21 29.57 -20.73 -4.36
N ALA A 22 28.26 -20.82 -4.63
CA ALA A 22 27.42 -19.63 -4.69
C ALA A 22 27.35 -19.03 -3.28
N VAL A 23 28.14 -17.99 -3.03
CA VAL A 23 28.01 -17.18 -1.82
C VAL A 23 26.77 -16.31 -1.98
N THR A 24 25.61 -16.82 -1.56
CA THR A 24 24.46 -15.97 -1.30
C THR A 24 24.74 -15.18 -0.03
N ALA A 25 25.30 -13.98 -0.16
CA ALA A 25 25.35 -13.03 0.94
C ALA A 25 23.89 -12.68 1.28
N ALA A 26 23.36 -13.21 2.38
CA ALA A 26 22.16 -12.67 2.98
C ALA A 26 22.50 -11.23 3.41
N ALA A 27 21.89 -10.23 2.77
CA ALA A 27 22.04 -8.85 3.19
C ALA A 27 21.56 -8.74 4.64
N GLY A 28 22.49 -8.49 5.57
CA GLY A 28 22.16 -8.29 6.97
C GLY A 28 21.40 -6.99 7.18
N THR A 29 20.58 -6.91 8.23
CA THR A 29 19.92 -5.67 8.64
C THR A 29 20.96 -4.55 8.82
N PRO A 30 20.73 -3.32 8.30
CA PRO A 30 21.64 -2.21 8.49
C PRO A 30 21.94 -1.97 9.97
N GLN A 31 23.21 -1.77 10.32
CA GLN A 31 23.62 -1.47 11.71
C GLN A 31 23.30 -0.01 12.11
N ALA A 32 23.20 0.89 11.14
CA ALA A 32 22.86 2.29 11.33
C ALA A 32 22.10 2.83 10.11
N CYS A 33 21.30 3.88 10.33
CA CYS A 33 20.54 4.55 9.28
C CYS A 33 21.30 5.77 8.72
N SER A 34 22.32 5.49 7.90
CA SER A 34 23.20 6.50 7.31
C SER A 34 23.25 6.47 5.78
N ALA A 35 22.28 5.81 5.12
CA ALA A 35 22.22 5.78 3.66
C ALA A 35 22.03 7.19 3.07
N ALA A 36 22.51 7.42 1.84
CA ALA A 36 22.17 8.64 1.12
C ALA A 36 20.66 8.67 0.79
N ASP A 37 20.08 9.86 0.57
CA ASP A 37 18.64 9.94 0.21
C ASP A 37 18.34 9.16 -1.08
N ALA A 38 19.20 9.31 -2.09
CA ALA A 38 19.06 8.61 -3.37
C ALA A 38 19.11 7.08 -3.22
N ASP A 39 19.88 6.56 -2.26
CA ASP A 39 19.97 5.11 -2.04
C ASP A 39 18.68 4.51 -1.47
N ILE A 40 17.83 5.31 -0.81
CA ILE A 40 16.52 4.85 -0.33
C ILE A 40 15.58 4.54 -1.48
N TYR A 41 15.59 5.37 -2.52
CA TYR A 41 14.68 5.26 -3.66
C TYR A 41 15.28 4.51 -4.84
N ARG A 42 16.54 4.05 -4.73
CA ARG A 42 17.16 3.25 -5.78
C ARG A 42 16.54 1.85 -5.79
N PRO A 43 15.94 1.39 -6.91
CA PRO A 43 15.50 0.00 -7.01
C PRO A 43 16.66 -0.94 -6.72
N PRO A 44 16.50 -1.93 -5.82
CA PRO A 44 17.59 -2.84 -5.51
C PRO A 44 17.80 -3.81 -6.69
N ASP A 45 19.00 -4.40 -6.76
CA ASP A 45 19.15 -5.62 -7.55
C ASP A 45 18.15 -6.65 -6.99
N ARG A 46 17.28 -7.17 -7.86
CA ARG A 46 16.01 -7.89 -7.56
C ARG A 46 16.09 -9.10 -6.60
N ALA A 47 17.26 -9.43 -6.07
CA ALA A 47 17.43 -10.47 -5.08
C ALA A 47 17.46 -9.85 -3.66
N THR A 48 16.55 -10.31 -2.78
CA THR A 48 16.77 -10.56 -1.33
C THR A 48 15.92 -9.84 -0.27
N ALA A 49 15.08 -8.84 -0.56
CA ALA A 49 14.32 -8.20 0.52
C ALA A 49 13.18 -9.11 1.03
N THR A 50 13.40 -9.76 2.17
CA THR A 50 12.37 -10.55 2.87
C THR A 50 11.29 -9.59 3.37
N PRO A 51 9.99 -9.96 3.38
CA PRO A 51 8.93 -9.11 3.91
C PRO A 51 9.26 -8.49 5.29
N GLY A 52 9.17 -7.17 5.37
CA GLY A 52 9.52 -6.35 6.53
C GLY A 52 11.02 -6.23 6.83
N ALA A 53 11.92 -6.77 6.02
CA ALA A 53 13.36 -6.57 6.21
C ALA A 53 13.77 -5.16 5.78
N VAL A 54 14.57 -4.48 6.60
CA VAL A 54 15.12 -3.16 6.24
C VAL A 54 16.26 -3.37 5.25
N VAL A 55 16.13 -2.80 4.06
CA VAL A 55 17.13 -2.84 2.98
C VAL A 55 18.10 -1.67 3.12
N ALA A 56 17.55 -0.47 3.27
CA ALA A 56 18.29 0.76 3.51
C ALA A 56 17.48 1.68 4.42
N CYS A 57 18.15 2.48 5.23
CA CYS A 57 17.47 3.50 6.03
C CYS A 57 18.37 4.72 6.23
N ARG A 58 17.74 5.88 6.42
CA ARG A 58 18.42 7.11 6.80
C ARG A 58 17.60 7.91 7.80
N ARG A 59 18.28 8.63 8.69
CA ARG A 59 17.62 9.63 9.53
C ARG A 59 17.17 10.83 8.69
N VAL A 60 16.05 11.41 9.08
CA VAL A 60 15.49 12.65 8.54
C VAL A 60 15.44 13.67 9.67
N ASP A 61 15.97 14.87 9.41
CA ASP A 61 16.12 15.91 10.43
C ASP A 61 14.80 16.65 10.74
N SER A 62 13.91 16.76 9.74
CA SER A 62 12.60 17.39 9.90
C SER A 62 11.58 16.86 8.89
N LEU A 63 10.31 16.90 9.29
CA LEU A 63 9.15 16.62 8.43
C LEU A 63 8.25 17.85 8.40
N PRO A 64 8.56 18.87 7.57
CA PRO A 64 7.86 20.16 7.60
C PRO A 64 6.36 20.08 7.30
N MET A 65 5.90 19.03 6.61
CA MET A 65 4.47 18.84 6.34
C MET A 65 3.69 18.23 7.51
N VAL A 66 4.36 17.76 8.57
CA VAL A 66 3.72 17.31 9.81
C VAL A 66 3.46 18.52 10.72
N ILE A 67 2.64 19.45 10.21
CA ILE A 67 2.36 20.73 10.86
C ILE A 67 1.62 20.50 12.17
N GLY A 68 2.09 21.13 13.26
CA GLY A 68 1.49 20.99 14.58
C GLY A 68 1.85 19.68 15.31
N GLY A 69 2.77 18.88 14.76
CA GLY A 69 3.31 17.70 15.44
C GLY A 69 4.31 18.05 16.57
N PRO A 70 4.57 17.11 17.49
CA PRO A 70 5.56 17.30 18.55
C PRO A 70 7.00 17.14 18.01
N PRO A 71 8.03 17.48 18.81
CA PRO A 71 9.40 17.07 18.51
C PRO A 71 9.48 15.56 18.24
N LEU A 72 10.10 15.18 17.13
CA LEU A 72 10.07 13.82 16.59
C LEU A 72 11.46 13.34 16.16
N ASN A 73 11.61 12.03 16.02
CA ASN A 73 12.67 11.39 15.24
C ASN A 73 12.02 10.74 14.03
N ALA A 74 12.63 10.87 12.85
CA ALA A 74 12.11 10.29 11.62
C ALA A 74 13.20 9.57 10.83
N TRP A 75 12.77 8.55 10.11
CA TRP A 75 13.62 7.76 9.22
C TRP A 75 12.89 7.51 7.91
N LYS A 76 13.57 7.72 6.78
CA LYS A 76 13.18 7.15 5.50
C LYS A 76 13.74 5.73 5.41
N VAL A 77 12.93 4.81 4.91
CA VAL A 77 13.23 3.37 4.94
C VAL A 77 12.86 2.75 3.60
N GLN A 78 13.80 2.01 3.02
CA GLN A 78 13.53 1.02 1.98
C GLN A 78 13.39 -0.33 2.67
N TYR A 79 12.30 -1.05 2.42
CA TYR A 79 12.00 -2.31 3.08
C TYR A 79 11.45 -3.35 2.09
N GLY A 80 11.62 -4.64 2.42
CA GLY A 80 11.08 -5.73 1.61
C GLY A 80 9.58 -5.93 1.79
N SER A 81 8.88 -6.27 0.71
CA SER A 81 7.47 -6.62 0.71
C SER A 81 7.14 -7.70 -0.34
N THR A 82 5.85 -7.93 -0.58
CA THR A 82 5.33 -8.92 -1.52
C THR A 82 4.29 -8.29 -2.44
N ASP A 83 4.40 -8.50 -3.74
CA ASP A 83 3.37 -8.03 -4.70
C ASP A 83 2.11 -8.91 -4.70
N GLY A 84 1.08 -8.53 -5.45
CA GLY A 84 -0.20 -9.26 -5.54
C GLY A 84 -0.08 -10.64 -6.19
N ARG A 85 1.06 -10.95 -6.81
CA ARG A 85 1.40 -12.27 -7.40
C ARG A 85 2.27 -13.13 -6.47
N GLY A 86 2.58 -12.65 -5.27
CA GLY A 86 3.41 -13.37 -4.31
C GLY A 86 4.92 -13.25 -4.54
N ARG A 87 5.36 -12.35 -5.44
CA ARG A 87 6.80 -12.12 -5.70
C ARG A 87 7.34 -11.14 -4.68
N ARG A 88 8.60 -11.36 -4.26
CA ARG A 88 9.31 -10.42 -3.38
C ARG A 88 9.67 -9.16 -4.14
N VAL A 89 9.39 -8.02 -3.52
CA VAL A 89 9.65 -6.67 -4.04
C VAL A 89 10.17 -5.78 -2.91
N SER A 90 10.55 -4.55 -3.23
CA SER A 90 10.85 -3.52 -2.22
C SER A 90 9.84 -2.39 -2.31
N ALA A 91 9.63 -1.74 -1.18
CA ALA A 91 8.83 -0.54 -1.04
C ALA A 91 9.60 0.49 -0.19
N VAL A 92 9.10 1.72 -0.19
CA VAL A 92 9.66 2.82 0.58
C VAL A 92 8.62 3.40 1.55
N GLY A 93 9.09 4.07 2.60
CA GLY A 93 8.21 4.66 3.60
C GLY A 93 8.98 5.44 4.66
N THR A 94 8.24 5.91 5.67
CA THR A 94 8.76 6.70 6.79
C THR A 94 8.36 6.08 8.13
N VAL A 95 9.32 5.93 9.04
CA VAL A 95 9.04 5.69 10.47
C VAL A 95 9.19 7.00 11.22
N VAL A 96 8.22 7.34 12.06
CA VAL A 96 8.20 8.56 12.85
C VAL A 96 7.88 8.23 14.31
N VAL A 97 8.72 8.70 15.23
CA VAL A 97 8.58 8.42 16.66
C VAL A 97 8.64 9.74 17.43
N PRO A 98 7.65 10.07 18.27
CA PRO A 98 7.71 11.24 19.14
C PRO A 98 8.91 11.15 20.10
N GLN A 99 9.66 12.24 20.25
CA GLN A 99 10.80 12.30 21.20
C GLN A 99 10.33 12.21 22.67
N LYS A 100 9.10 12.64 22.94
CA LYS A 100 8.49 12.51 24.26
C LYS A 100 8.42 11.01 24.63
N PRO A 101 8.87 10.60 25.83
CA PRO A 101 8.72 9.23 26.31
C PRO A 101 7.26 8.77 26.30
N TRP A 102 7.04 7.50 25.96
CA TRP A 102 5.73 6.87 26.12
C TRP A 102 5.43 6.71 27.62
N THR A 103 4.20 7.03 28.02
CA THR A 103 3.75 6.98 29.43
C THR A 103 2.46 6.19 29.62
N GLY A 104 1.91 5.63 28.54
CA GLY A 104 0.80 4.69 28.63
C GLY A 104 1.26 3.29 29.04
N PRO A 105 0.34 2.33 29.15
CA PRO A 105 0.68 0.95 29.47
C PRO A 105 1.53 0.30 28.37
N GLY A 106 2.32 -0.70 28.75
CA GLY A 106 3.06 -1.55 27.82
C GLY A 106 4.05 -0.81 26.91
N GLU A 107 4.30 -1.41 25.75
CA GLU A 107 5.13 -0.82 24.69
C GLU A 107 4.40 0.35 24.03
N ARG A 108 5.17 1.29 23.46
CA ARG A 108 4.57 2.39 22.68
C ARG A 108 3.80 1.80 21.48
N PRO A 109 2.50 2.09 21.33
CA PRO A 109 1.74 1.62 20.18
C PRO A 109 2.28 2.16 18.85
N LEU A 110 2.11 1.37 17.80
CA LEU A 110 2.45 1.70 16.42
C LEU A 110 1.18 1.87 15.59
N VAL A 111 1.11 2.92 14.78
CA VAL A 111 0.10 3.04 13.72
C VAL A 111 0.76 2.83 12.37
N ALA A 112 0.37 1.74 11.70
CA ALA A 112 0.69 1.49 10.31
C ALA A 112 -0.23 2.36 9.44
N PHE A 113 0.36 3.36 8.78
CA PHE A 113 -0.36 4.37 8.03
C PHE A 113 -0.16 4.16 6.52
N VAL A 114 -1.23 4.29 5.74
CA VAL A 114 -1.18 4.32 4.28
C VAL A 114 -1.87 5.59 3.78
N PRO A 115 -1.17 6.42 2.99
CA PRO A 115 -1.73 7.66 2.49
C PRO A 115 -2.82 7.40 1.45
N GLY A 116 -3.67 8.40 1.25
CA GLY A 116 -4.54 8.48 0.08
C GLY A 116 -3.77 8.82 -1.19
N THR A 117 -4.51 9.16 -2.24
CA THR A 117 -3.91 9.40 -3.56
C THR A 117 -2.92 10.56 -3.55
N LEU A 118 -1.67 10.28 -3.94
CA LEU A 118 -0.62 11.27 -4.12
C LEU A 118 -0.16 11.40 -5.59
N GLY A 119 -0.67 10.55 -6.48
CA GLY A 119 -0.21 10.41 -7.87
C GLY A 119 0.76 9.22 -8.02
N ILE A 120 1.00 8.82 -9.26
CA ILE A 120 1.60 7.52 -9.56
C ILE A 120 3.10 7.53 -9.87
N GLY A 121 3.69 8.73 -9.98
CA GLY A 121 5.11 8.90 -10.21
C GLY A 121 5.96 8.81 -8.92
N PRO A 122 7.23 8.40 -9.02
CA PRO A 122 8.11 8.22 -7.86
C PRO A 122 8.39 9.51 -7.08
N GLN A 123 8.29 10.67 -7.74
CA GLN A 123 8.38 11.99 -7.11
C GLN A 123 7.27 12.25 -6.08
N CYS A 124 6.13 11.56 -6.22
CA CYS A 124 4.94 11.77 -5.39
C CYS A 124 4.94 10.95 -4.10
N ALA A 125 5.98 10.16 -3.84
CA ALA A 125 6.11 9.33 -2.65
C ALA A 125 5.84 10.12 -1.35
N PHE A 126 4.99 9.59 -0.47
CA PHE A 126 4.61 10.28 0.77
C PHE A 126 5.81 10.67 1.65
N SER A 127 6.83 9.82 1.71
CA SER A 127 8.08 10.10 2.44
C SER A 127 8.87 11.29 1.87
N ARG A 128 8.79 11.56 0.57
CA ARG A 128 9.35 12.78 -0.04
C ARG A 128 8.50 13.99 0.33
N GLN A 129 7.18 13.82 0.30
CA GLN A 129 6.22 14.86 0.60
C GLN A 129 6.26 15.33 2.05
N LEU A 130 6.27 14.40 3.00
CA LEU A 130 6.43 14.72 4.42
C LEU A 130 7.72 15.50 4.70
N ALA A 131 8.79 15.22 3.94
CA ALA A 131 10.07 15.91 3.99
C ALA A 131 10.09 17.27 3.24
N GLY A 132 8.95 17.72 2.70
CA GLY A 132 8.77 19.03 2.06
C GLY A 132 9.05 19.08 0.56
N GLN A 133 9.18 17.94 -0.12
CA GLN A 133 9.31 17.86 -1.58
C GLN A 133 7.93 17.67 -2.22
N TYR A 134 7.66 18.18 -3.43
CA TYR A 134 6.41 17.89 -4.18
C TYR A 134 5.11 18.01 -3.35
N GLN A 135 4.97 19.10 -2.58
CA GLN A 135 3.96 19.25 -1.51
C GLN A 135 2.50 19.29 -2.01
N ASP A 136 1.87 18.12 -2.20
CA ASP A 136 0.44 17.97 -2.46
C ASP A 136 -0.29 17.02 -1.49
N ALA A 137 0.46 16.36 -0.61
CA ALA A 137 -0.03 15.53 0.46
C ALA A 137 -0.85 16.36 1.47
N TYR A 138 -1.99 15.80 1.87
CA TYR A 138 -2.98 16.44 2.72
C TYR A 138 -3.09 15.77 4.12
N GLU A 139 -2.35 14.69 4.37
CA GLU A 139 -2.49 13.87 5.59
C GLU A 139 -1.44 14.16 6.67
N GLY A 140 -0.65 15.24 6.50
CA GLY A 140 0.24 15.76 7.53
C GLY A 140 -0.44 15.98 8.90
N PRO A 141 -1.67 16.54 8.96
CA PRO A 141 -2.46 16.63 10.18
C PRO A 141 -2.79 15.28 10.84
N ASN A 142 -3.06 14.23 10.06
CA ASN A 142 -3.33 12.88 10.58
C ASN A 142 -2.09 12.33 11.29
N ILE A 143 -0.92 12.45 10.65
CA ILE A 143 0.37 12.09 11.24
C ILE A 143 0.64 12.91 12.51
N ALA A 144 0.41 14.22 12.47
CA ALA A 144 0.60 15.10 13.63
C ALA A 144 -0.30 14.69 14.81
N ALA A 145 -1.56 14.35 14.55
CA ALA A 145 -2.51 13.92 15.58
C ALA A 145 -2.09 12.60 16.24
N LEU A 146 -1.63 11.62 15.47
CA LEU A 146 -1.08 10.36 15.98
C LEU A 146 0.14 10.58 16.88
N LEU A 147 1.07 11.42 16.43
CA LEU A 147 2.29 11.72 17.19
C LEU A 147 1.98 12.51 18.47
N ASN A 148 1.00 13.42 18.43
CA ASN A 148 0.53 14.17 19.61
C ASN A 148 -0.15 13.25 20.64
N ALA A 149 -0.82 12.18 20.19
CA ALA A 149 -1.33 11.12 21.07
C ALA A 149 -0.21 10.20 21.63
N GLY A 150 1.03 10.35 21.16
CA GLY A 150 2.20 9.63 21.65
C GLY A 150 2.52 8.35 20.90
N TYR A 151 1.74 8.00 19.88
CA TYR A 151 1.93 6.79 19.06
C TYR A 151 3.13 6.94 18.14
N ALA A 152 3.83 5.84 17.87
CA ALA A 152 4.75 5.78 16.73
C ALA A 152 3.94 5.62 15.44
N VAL A 153 4.49 6.07 14.31
CA VAL A 153 3.86 5.94 13.00
C VAL A 153 4.82 5.26 12.04
N ALA A 154 4.34 4.23 11.35
CA ALA A 154 5.00 3.58 10.23
C ALA A 154 4.17 3.83 8.98
N ALA A 155 4.49 4.91 8.26
CA ALA A 155 3.79 5.33 7.06
C ALA A 155 4.46 4.70 5.84
N THR A 156 3.73 3.87 5.09
CA THR A 156 4.24 3.33 3.83
C THR A 156 3.98 4.31 2.69
N ASP A 157 4.93 4.45 1.76
CA ASP A 157 4.64 5.04 0.45
C ASP A 157 3.97 3.99 -0.43
N GLY A 158 4.34 2.71 -0.27
CA GLY A 158 3.86 1.60 -1.08
C GLY A 158 4.90 1.18 -2.13
N GLN A 159 4.47 0.30 -3.02
CA GLN A 159 5.29 -0.17 -4.15
C GLN A 159 5.30 0.88 -5.27
N GLY A 160 6.31 0.87 -6.14
CA GLY A 160 6.33 1.71 -7.35
C GLY A 160 6.70 3.18 -7.15
N TYR A 161 7.17 3.57 -5.96
CA TYR A 161 7.66 4.91 -5.66
C TYR A 161 9.19 5.05 -5.66
N MET A 162 9.91 4.00 -6.07
CA MET A 162 11.35 4.03 -6.31
C MET A 162 11.66 4.59 -7.70
N ASP A 163 12.88 5.09 -7.89
CA ASP A 163 13.29 5.77 -9.11
C ASP A 163 13.11 4.87 -10.35
N GLY A 164 12.33 5.34 -11.32
CA GLY A 164 12.04 4.62 -12.57
C GLY A 164 10.90 3.59 -12.48
N GLU A 165 10.21 3.52 -11.35
CA GLU A 165 9.00 2.72 -11.18
C GLU A 165 7.72 3.57 -11.27
N VAL A 166 6.57 2.90 -11.35
CA VAL A 166 5.25 3.51 -11.35
C VAL A 166 4.42 2.84 -10.27
N HIS A 167 3.73 3.64 -9.46
CA HIS A 167 2.88 3.15 -8.39
C HIS A 167 1.72 2.31 -8.95
N PRO A 168 1.52 1.06 -8.48
CA PRO A 168 0.36 0.24 -8.84
C PRO A 168 -0.90 0.75 -8.11
N TYR A 169 -1.34 1.96 -8.49
CA TYR A 169 -2.45 2.69 -7.89
C TYR A 169 -3.69 1.80 -7.75
N VAL A 170 -4.34 1.89 -6.58
CA VAL A 170 -5.51 1.09 -6.15
C VAL A 170 -5.35 -0.44 -6.20
N SER A 171 -4.12 -0.95 -6.32
CA SER A 171 -3.87 -2.40 -6.22
C SER A 171 -3.80 -2.86 -4.77
N GLY A 172 -4.86 -3.55 -4.36
CA GLY A 172 -5.20 -3.81 -2.98
C GLY A 172 -4.25 -4.77 -2.26
N ALA A 173 -3.93 -5.91 -2.88
CA ALA A 173 -3.05 -6.90 -2.24
C ALA A 173 -1.64 -6.33 -2.02
N GLU A 174 -1.08 -5.63 -3.01
CA GLU A 174 0.19 -4.90 -2.90
C GLU A 174 0.15 -3.89 -1.76
N ALA A 175 -0.90 -3.05 -1.70
CA ALA A 175 -1.06 -2.04 -0.66
C ALA A 175 -1.16 -2.67 0.74
N GLY A 176 -1.95 -3.74 0.88
CA GLY A 176 -2.13 -4.44 2.15
C GLY A 176 -0.84 -5.09 2.66
N HIS A 177 -0.07 -5.74 1.77
CA HIS A 177 1.25 -6.27 2.13
C HIS A 177 2.22 -5.16 2.53
N ALA A 178 2.26 -4.05 1.78
CA ALA A 178 3.15 -2.93 2.06
C ALA A 178 2.88 -2.32 3.46
N VAL A 179 1.62 -2.13 3.85
CA VAL A 179 1.25 -1.64 5.19
C VAL A 179 1.75 -2.55 6.30
N LEU A 180 1.50 -3.86 6.18
CA LEU A 180 1.89 -4.85 7.18
C LEU A 180 3.41 -5.00 7.25
N ASP A 181 4.09 -4.96 6.12
CA ASP A 181 5.55 -5.04 6.05
C ASP A 181 6.25 -3.78 6.54
N MET A 182 5.65 -2.60 6.34
CA MET A 182 6.12 -1.36 6.92
C MET A 182 6.01 -1.39 8.45
N ALA A 183 4.94 -1.98 9.00
CA ALA A 183 4.80 -2.22 10.43
C ALA A 183 5.90 -3.16 10.97
N ARG A 184 6.17 -4.28 10.28
CA ARG A 184 7.29 -5.18 10.60
C ARG A 184 8.63 -4.46 10.58
N ALA A 185 8.87 -3.66 9.54
CA ALA A 185 10.12 -2.94 9.33
C ALA A 185 10.37 -1.92 10.45
N ALA A 186 9.34 -1.26 10.98
CA ALA A 186 9.47 -0.22 11.99
C ALA A 186 10.27 -0.64 13.23
N SER A 187 10.07 -1.88 13.70
CA SER A 187 10.81 -2.45 14.84
C SER A 187 12.27 -2.83 14.53
N ARG A 188 12.60 -2.98 13.23
CA ARG A 188 13.91 -3.42 12.74
C ARG A 188 14.80 -2.27 12.30
N VAL A 189 14.27 -1.05 12.22
CA VAL A 189 15.05 0.15 11.88
C VAL A 189 15.88 0.59 13.09
N PRO A 190 17.22 0.68 12.97
CA PRO A 190 18.08 1.11 14.07
C PRO A 190 17.70 2.48 14.64
N GLY A 191 17.49 2.53 15.94
CA GLY A 191 17.25 3.77 16.69
C GLY A 191 15.79 4.23 16.78
N THR A 192 14.82 3.48 16.23
CA THR A 192 13.39 3.82 16.38
C THR A 192 12.89 3.59 17.80
N GLY A 193 13.38 2.54 18.47
CA GLY A 193 12.86 2.11 19.77
C GLY A 193 11.44 1.55 19.71
N VAL A 194 10.93 1.23 18.51
CA VAL A 194 9.65 0.54 18.33
C VAL A 194 9.85 -0.93 18.67
N SER A 195 9.07 -1.45 19.62
CA SER A 195 9.10 -2.87 19.98
C SER A 195 8.46 -3.73 18.89
N PRO A 196 9.00 -4.93 18.58
CA PRO A 196 8.31 -5.90 17.73
C PRO A 196 7.00 -6.42 18.35
N ASP A 197 6.83 -6.29 19.67
CA ASP A 197 5.62 -6.74 20.39
C ASP A 197 4.57 -5.62 20.56
N ALA A 198 4.84 -4.42 20.01
CA ALA A 198 3.93 -3.28 20.08
C ALA A 198 2.58 -3.61 19.45
N GLU A 199 1.50 -3.14 20.08
CA GLU A 199 0.17 -3.18 19.45
C GLU A 199 0.16 -2.30 18.19
N VAL A 200 -0.49 -2.81 17.14
CA VAL A 200 -0.56 -2.18 15.83
C VAL A 200 -1.99 -1.72 15.54
N GLY A 201 -2.15 -0.42 15.34
CA GLY A 201 -3.33 0.16 14.69
C GLY A 201 -3.06 0.32 13.20
N ILE A 202 -4.08 0.18 12.36
CA ILE A 202 -3.98 0.47 10.92
C ILE A 202 -4.84 1.68 10.61
N TRP A 203 -4.34 2.63 9.81
CA TRP A 203 -5.14 3.76 9.34
C TRP A 203 -4.81 4.15 7.89
N GLY A 204 -5.85 4.41 7.09
CA GLY A 204 -5.74 5.17 5.86
C GLY A 204 -7.05 5.78 5.38
N TYR A 205 -6.95 6.73 4.43
CA TYR A 205 -8.07 7.44 3.83
C TYR A 205 -8.04 7.39 2.30
N SER A 206 -9.20 7.44 1.63
CA SER A 206 -9.29 7.41 0.16
C SER A 206 -8.63 6.13 -0.42
N GLU A 207 -7.65 6.24 -1.31
CA GLU A 207 -6.81 5.10 -1.70
C GLU A 207 -6.26 4.33 -0.48
N GLY A 208 -5.73 5.04 0.52
CA GLY A 208 -5.28 4.46 1.78
C GLY A 208 -6.42 3.86 2.59
N GLY A 209 -7.66 4.31 2.39
CA GLY A 209 -8.86 3.65 2.93
C GLY A 209 -9.03 2.25 2.36
N SER A 210 -8.76 2.07 1.07
CA SER A 210 -8.71 0.74 0.46
C SER A 210 -7.50 -0.07 0.94
N GLY A 211 -6.31 0.53 0.94
CA GLY A 211 -5.08 -0.12 1.39
C GLY A 211 -5.15 -0.60 2.85
N SER A 212 -5.73 0.19 3.74
CA SER A 212 -5.91 -0.16 5.16
C SER A 212 -6.90 -1.29 5.37
N LEU A 213 -8.00 -1.37 4.61
CA LEU A 213 -8.90 -2.52 4.67
C LEU A 213 -8.29 -3.78 4.03
N TRP A 214 -7.49 -3.64 2.97
CA TRP A 214 -6.73 -4.77 2.44
C TRP A 214 -5.71 -5.29 3.45
N ALA A 215 -5.01 -4.40 4.14
CA ALA A 215 -4.13 -4.78 5.25
C ALA A 215 -4.91 -5.49 6.36
N ALA A 216 -6.11 -5.01 6.72
CA ALA A 216 -6.95 -5.66 7.72
C ALA A 216 -7.38 -7.08 7.30
N GLN A 217 -7.81 -7.25 6.05
CA GLN A 217 -8.20 -8.54 5.47
C GLN A 217 -7.04 -9.53 5.42
N LEU A 218 -5.82 -9.05 5.15
CA LEU A 218 -4.63 -9.88 5.00
C LEU A 218 -3.90 -10.16 6.31
N ALA A 219 -4.07 -9.31 7.33
CA ALA A 219 -3.29 -9.31 8.57
C ALA A 219 -3.08 -10.72 9.13
N ARG A 220 -4.15 -11.50 9.32
CA ARG A 220 -4.04 -12.84 9.89
C ARG A 220 -3.36 -13.86 8.99
N SER A 221 -3.59 -13.79 7.68
CA SER A 221 -3.05 -14.76 6.73
C SER A 221 -1.60 -14.46 6.33
N TYR A 222 -1.22 -13.18 6.33
CA TYR A 222 0.06 -12.69 5.82
C TYR A 222 1.04 -12.27 6.93
N ALA A 223 0.53 -11.68 8.00
CA ALA A 223 1.31 -11.19 9.14
C ALA A 223 0.70 -11.55 10.49
N PRO A 224 0.48 -12.86 10.76
CA PRO A 224 -0.16 -13.34 11.99
C PRO A 224 0.60 -12.97 13.27
N GLU A 225 1.89 -12.64 13.16
CA GLU A 225 2.71 -12.24 14.28
C GLU A 225 2.53 -10.78 14.71
N LEU A 226 1.90 -9.93 13.88
CA LEU A 226 1.58 -8.56 14.26
C LEU A 226 0.37 -8.52 15.19
N HIS A 227 0.50 -7.82 16.33
CA HIS A 227 -0.59 -7.62 17.28
C HIS A 227 -1.55 -6.51 16.79
N VAL A 228 -2.28 -6.76 15.72
CA VAL A 228 -3.24 -5.79 15.17
C VAL A 228 -4.48 -5.71 16.06
N VAL A 229 -4.74 -4.52 16.63
CA VAL A 229 -5.84 -4.28 17.58
C VAL A 229 -7.03 -3.52 16.99
N GLY A 230 -6.87 -2.96 15.79
CA GLY A 230 -7.94 -2.31 15.06
C GLY A 230 -7.48 -1.66 13.76
N ALA A 231 -8.41 -1.49 12.83
CA ALA A 231 -8.18 -0.79 11.57
C ALA A 231 -9.22 0.32 11.36
N ALA A 232 -8.76 1.53 11.06
CA ALA A 232 -9.60 2.66 10.69
C ALA A 232 -9.43 2.98 9.20
N SER A 233 -10.53 3.08 8.47
CA SER A 233 -10.51 3.21 7.01
C SER A 233 -11.60 4.16 6.54
N GLY A 234 -11.22 5.25 5.89
CA GLY A 234 -12.17 6.27 5.44
C GLY A 234 -12.20 6.46 3.93
N GLY A 235 -13.32 6.94 3.39
CA GLY A 235 -13.43 7.30 1.96
C GLY A 235 -13.12 6.13 1.01
N ILE A 236 -13.54 4.92 1.37
CA ILE A 236 -13.01 3.66 0.85
C ILE A 236 -13.45 3.37 -0.61
N PRO A 237 -12.56 3.33 -1.63
CA PRO A 237 -12.88 2.89 -2.98
C PRO A 237 -12.97 1.34 -3.07
N ALA A 238 -14.04 0.76 -2.54
CA ALA A 238 -14.15 -0.67 -2.34
C ALA A 238 -14.56 -1.52 -3.55
N ASP A 239 -15.19 -0.90 -4.54
CA ASP A 239 -15.58 -1.51 -5.80
C ASP A 239 -15.11 -0.59 -6.93
N LEU A 240 -13.99 -0.96 -7.54
CA LEU A 240 -13.31 -0.12 -8.52
C LEU A 240 -14.13 0.07 -9.81
N LYS A 241 -15.07 -0.83 -10.15
CA LYS A 241 -15.97 -0.60 -11.30
C LYS A 241 -16.95 0.53 -11.02
N GLU A 242 -17.51 0.55 -9.81
CA GLU A 242 -18.43 1.59 -9.39
C GLU A 242 -17.72 2.94 -9.28
N VAL A 243 -16.49 2.94 -8.75
CA VAL A 243 -15.65 4.14 -8.67
C VAL A 243 -15.30 4.63 -10.08
N ALA A 244 -14.84 3.75 -10.98
CA ALA A 244 -14.53 4.12 -12.36
C ALA A 244 -15.74 4.74 -13.07
N SER A 245 -16.93 4.15 -12.95
CA SER A 245 -18.15 4.71 -13.51
C SER A 245 -18.55 6.06 -12.88
N ASN A 246 -18.17 6.32 -11.62
CA ASN A 246 -18.41 7.59 -10.94
C ASN A 246 -17.43 8.68 -11.39
N LEU A 247 -16.22 8.31 -11.81
CA LEU A 247 -15.17 9.24 -12.19
C LEU A 247 -15.15 9.57 -13.69
N ASP A 248 -15.55 8.63 -14.55
CA ASP A 248 -15.49 8.81 -16.01
C ASP A 248 -16.34 10.00 -16.49
N GLY A 249 -15.68 10.96 -17.15
CA GLY A 249 -16.30 12.21 -17.60
C GLY A 249 -16.61 13.22 -16.48
N GLN A 250 -16.15 12.98 -15.24
CA GLN A 250 -16.35 13.88 -14.10
C GLN A 250 -15.07 14.67 -13.75
N PHE A 251 -15.18 15.60 -12.79
CA PHE A 251 -14.09 16.49 -12.42
C PHE A 251 -12.82 15.76 -11.96
N PHE A 252 -12.98 14.62 -11.29
CA PHE A 252 -11.88 13.79 -10.77
C PHE A 252 -11.48 12.63 -11.69
N ALA A 253 -11.80 12.70 -12.99
CA ALA A 253 -11.50 11.64 -13.96
C ALA A 253 -10.00 11.29 -14.06
N GLY A 254 -9.10 12.18 -13.64
CA GLY A 254 -7.67 11.87 -13.57
C GLY A 254 -7.33 10.66 -12.71
N PHE A 255 -8.07 10.39 -11.62
CA PHE A 255 -7.84 9.19 -10.81
C PHE A 255 -8.24 7.90 -11.54
N LEU A 256 -9.17 7.97 -12.51
CA LEU A 256 -9.45 6.84 -13.40
C LEU A 256 -8.28 6.58 -14.36
N VAL A 257 -7.63 7.64 -14.86
CA VAL A 257 -6.41 7.51 -15.66
C VAL A 257 -5.30 6.85 -14.84
N ASP A 258 -5.06 7.32 -13.61
CA ASP A 258 -4.08 6.74 -12.69
C ASP A 258 -4.38 5.27 -12.39
N ALA A 259 -5.65 4.90 -12.15
CA ALA A 259 -6.05 3.51 -11.92
C ALA A 259 -5.86 2.61 -13.14
N PHE A 260 -6.07 3.15 -14.34
CA PHE A 260 -5.85 2.41 -15.57
C PHE A 260 -4.35 2.12 -15.79
N VAL A 261 -3.47 3.08 -15.48
CA VAL A 261 -2.01 2.87 -15.48
C VAL A 261 -1.59 1.91 -14.35
N GLY A 262 -2.07 2.12 -13.11
CA GLY A 262 -1.70 1.29 -11.96
C GLY A 262 -2.06 -0.19 -12.14
N LEU A 263 -3.22 -0.47 -12.74
CA LEU A 263 -3.61 -1.84 -13.08
C LEU A 263 -2.72 -2.45 -14.18
N SER A 264 -2.20 -1.67 -15.14
CA SER A 264 -1.30 -2.19 -16.17
C SER A 264 0.06 -2.60 -15.59
N VAL A 265 0.52 -1.93 -14.52
CA VAL A 265 1.73 -2.28 -13.77
C VAL A 265 1.60 -3.68 -13.14
N THR A 266 0.45 -3.99 -12.55
CA THR A 266 0.20 -5.28 -11.87
C THR A 266 -0.31 -6.37 -12.80
N HIS A 267 -0.76 -6.00 -13.99
CA HIS A 267 -1.29 -6.88 -15.03
C HIS A 267 -0.65 -6.64 -16.42
N PRO A 268 0.67 -6.87 -16.57
CA PRO A 268 1.38 -6.65 -17.83
C PRO A 268 0.94 -7.59 -18.97
N GLU A 269 0.20 -8.66 -18.66
CA GLU A 269 -0.41 -9.55 -19.65
C GLU A 269 -1.62 -8.94 -20.37
N LEU A 270 -2.22 -7.87 -19.84
CA LEU A 270 -3.36 -7.17 -20.45
C LEU A 270 -2.88 -6.29 -21.61
N PRO A 271 -3.72 -6.08 -22.65
CA PRO A 271 -3.31 -5.39 -23.88
C PRO A 271 -3.29 -3.85 -23.71
N PHE A 272 -2.61 -3.33 -22.68
CA PHE A 272 -2.60 -1.90 -22.34
C PHE A 272 -2.07 -1.02 -23.48
N ASP A 273 -0.84 -1.24 -23.92
CA ASP A 273 -0.22 -0.44 -24.99
C ASP A 273 -0.92 -0.58 -26.35
N ASP A 274 -1.56 -1.73 -26.57
CA ASP A 274 -2.26 -2.04 -27.81
C ASP A 274 -3.57 -1.26 -27.95
N ILE A 275 -4.21 -0.89 -26.83
CA ILE A 275 -5.50 -0.19 -26.87
C ILE A 275 -5.37 1.34 -26.81
N LEU A 276 -4.20 1.88 -26.45
CA LEU A 276 -3.97 3.33 -26.40
C LEU A 276 -3.78 3.94 -27.79
N ASP A 277 -4.40 5.09 -28.03
CA ASP A 277 -4.06 5.97 -29.15
C ASP A 277 -2.90 6.93 -28.77
N ASP A 278 -2.53 7.86 -29.65
CA ASP A 278 -1.45 8.82 -29.37
C ASP A 278 -1.77 9.74 -28.18
N SER A 279 -3.05 10.11 -28.02
CA SER A 279 -3.54 10.90 -26.89
C SER A 279 -3.41 10.12 -25.59
N GLY A 280 -3.74 8.83 -25.59
CA GLY A 280 -3.61 7.93 -24.46
C GLY A 280 -2.16 7.72 -24.06
N ARG A 281 -1.25 7.48 -25.02
CA ARG A 281 0.20 7.40 -24.72
C ARG A 281 0.73 8.69 -24.12
N LYS A 282 0.22 9.84 -24.55
CA LYS A 282 0.56 11.13 -23.93
C LYS A 282 -0.04 11.25 -22.53
N ALA A 283 -1.29 10.83 -22.32
CA ALA A 283 -1.95 10.87 -21.02
C ALA A 283 -1.21 10.03 -19.98
N VAL A 284 -0.72 8.84 -20.35
CA VAL A 284 0.12 8.00 -19.47
C VAL A 284 1.38 8.75 -19.03
N LYS A 285 2.12 9.34 -19.98
CA LYS A 285 3.33 10.12 -19.67
C LYS A 285 3.03 11.33 -18.78
N ASP A 286 1.91 12.01 -19.04
CA ASP A 286 1.47 13.13 -18.22
C ASP A 286 1.16 12.64 -16.79
N ALA A 287 0.39 11.56 -16.63
CA ALA A 287 0.03 10.97 -15.33
C ALA A 287 1.26 10.54 -14.51
N GLU A 288 2.22 9.85 -15.12
CA GLU A 288 3.49 9.45 -14.46
C GLU A 288 4.33 10.65 -13.98
N SER A 289 4.17 11.81 -14.61
CA SER A 289 4.93 13.04 -14.28
C SER A 289 4.24 13.93 -13.25
N LEU A 290 2.96 13.68 -12.95
CA LEU A 290 2.12 14.53 -12.11
C LEU A 290 1.81 13.85 -10.78
N CYS A 291 1.77 14.66 -9.73
CA CYS A 291 1.20 14.25 -8.45
C CYS A 291 -0.30 14.60 -8.40
N ALA A 292 -1.02 14.16 -7.36
CA ALA A 292 -2.49 14.16 -7.28
C ALA A 292 -3.15 15.48 -7.73
N LEU A 293 -2.68 16.64 -7.25
CA LEU A 293 -3.26 17.94 -7.65
C LEU A 293 -3.01 18.24 -9.14
N GLY A 294 -1.84 17.85 -9.65
CA GLY A 294 -1.49 17.93 -11.06
C GLY A 294 -2.38 17.03 -11.92
N THR A 295 -2.61 15.78 -11.49
CA THR A 295 -3.51 14.84 -12.15
C THR A 295 -4.93 15.39 -12.26
N VAL A 296 -5.49 15.89 -11.15
CA VAL A 296 -6.84 16.49 -11.15
C VAL A 296 -6.92 17.70 -12.09
N SER A 297 -5.88 18.55 -12.11
CA SER A 297 -5.83 19.73 -12.97
C SER A 297 -5.66 19.38 -14.46
N ARG A 298 -5.02 18.25 -14.76
CA ARG A 298 -4.68 17.84 -16.14
C ARG A 298 -5.82 17.13 -16.86
N PHE A 299 -6.62 16.37 -16.11
CA PHE A 299 -7.66 15.49 -16.65
C PHE A 299 -9.10 15.80 -16.19
N PRO A 300 -9.51 17.08 -15.96
CA PRO A 300 -10.89 17.34 -15.56
C PRO A 300 -11.85 16.98 -16.69
N LEU A 301 -12.93 16.28 -16.37
CA LEU A 301 -13.98 15.85 -17.32
C LEU A 301 -13.48 14.90 -18.43
N ALA A 302 -12.29 14.34 -18.28
CA ALA A 302 -11.74 13.38 -19.22
C ALA A 302 -12.60 12.11 -19.26
N ARG A 303 -12.68 11.51 -20.44
CA ARG A 303 -13.37 10.23 -20.66
C ARG A 303 -12.39 9.19 -21.17
N ILE A 304 -12.48 7.95 -20.71
CA ILE A 304 -11.53 6.91 -21.10
C ILE A 304 -11.53 6.66 -22.63
N GLU A 305 -12.68 6.85 -23.28
CA GLU A 305 -12.83 6.73 -24.74
C GLU A 305 -11.92 7.71 -25.50
N GLN A 306 -11.53 8.83 -24.89
CA GLN A 306 -10.66 9.84 -25.51
C GLN A 306 -9.20 9.40 -25.62
N TYR A 307 -8.83 8.31 -24.95
CA TYR A 307 -7.45 7.82 -24.82
C TYR A 307 -7.22 6.45 -25.45
N THR A 308 -8.26 5.88 -26.06
CA THR A 308 -8.23 4.54 -26.63
C THR A 308 -8.46 4.56 -28.14
N LYS A 309 -7.85 3.61 -28.84
CA LYS A 309 -8.15 3.33 -30.24
C LYS A 309 -9.62 2.99 -30.37
N ASP A 310 -10.26 3.50 -31.42
CA ASP A 310 -11.69 3.27 -31.70
C ASP A 310 -12.68 3.76 -30.62
N GLY A 311 -12.22 4.52 -29.62
CA GLY A 311 -13.08 5.07 -28.57
C GLY A 311 -13.74 4.02 -27.69
N LEU A 312 -12.96 3.07 -27.17
CA LEU A 312 -13.46 1.97 -26.34
C LEU A 312 -14.05 2.48 -25.03
N THR A 313 -15.28 2.05 -24.73
CA THR A 313 -15.93 2.31 -23.45
C THR A 313 -15.34 1.46 -22.33
N LEU A 314 -15.58 1.85 -21.07
CA LEU A 314 -15.19 1.04 -19.90
C LEU A 314 -15.64 -0.42 -20.01
N ASP A 315 -16.89 -0.67 -20.43
CA ASP A 315 -17.43 -2.02 -20.56
C ASP A 315 -16.72 -2.84 -21.65
N GLN A 316 -16.36 -2.20 -22.76
CA GLN A 316 -15.58 -2.82 -23.82
C GLN A 316 -14.18 -3.16 -23.31
N ILE A 317 -13.51 -2.24 -22.61
CA ILE A 317 -12.19 -2.45 -22.00
C ILE A 317 -12.26 -3.63 -21.02
N TYR A 318 -13.26 -3.69 -20.13
CA TYR A 318 -13.41 -4.78 -19.15
C TYR A 318 -13.55 -6.17 -19.77
N ALA A 319 -14.04 -6.25 -21.02
CA ALA A 319 -14.20 -7.51 -21.74
C ALA A 319 -12.92 -7.96 -22.46
N LEU A 320 -11.95 -7.06 -22.67
CA LEU A 320 -10.67 -7.40 -23.30
C LEU A 320 -9.87 -8.37 -22.43
N ARG A 321 -9.23 -9.34 -23.09
CA ARG A 321 -8.46 -10.41 -22.45
C ARG A 321 -6.97 -10.20 -22.64
N GLY A 322 -6.21 -10.49 -21.59
CA GLY A 322 -4.78 -10.63 -21.65
C GLY A 322 -4.35 -11.98 -22.25
N SER A 323 -3.04 -12.12 -22.40
CA SER A 323 -2.41 -13.32 -22.96
C SER A 323 -2.60 -14.60 -22.11
N ASP A 324 -2.95 -14.46 -20.84
CA ASP A 324 -3.25 -15.55 -19.90
C ASP A 324 -4.76 -15.87 -19.79
N GLY A 325 -5.61 -15.12 -20.51
CA GLY A 325 -7.07 -15.26 -20.47
C GLY A 325 -7.79 -14.38 -19.44
N THR A 326 -7.07 -13.75 -18.51
CA THR A 326 -7.60 -12.80 -17.52
C THR A 326 -8.17 -11.58 -18.24
N THR A 327 -9.35 -11.09 -17.83
CA THR A 327 -9.89 -9.84 -18.40
C THR A 327 -9.52 -8.63 -17.54
N TRP A 328 -9.54 -7.43 -18.11
CA TRP A 328 -9.48 -6.19 -17.32
C TRP A 328 -10.54 -6.17 -16.22
N GLY A 329 -11.74 -6.65 -16.53
CA GLY A 329 -12.80 -6.80 -15.54
C GLY A 329 -12.47 -7.77 -14.41
N ASP A 330 -11.70 -8.83 -14.64
CA ASP A 330 -11.20 -9.74 -13.58
C ASP A 330 -10.17 -9.03 -12.70
N ALA A 331 -9.19 -8.35 -13.31
CA ALA A 331 -8.17 -7.56 -12.62
C ALA A 331 -8.79 -6.49 -11.69
N VAL A 332 -9.77 -5.75 -12.19
CA VAL A 332 -10.51 -4.75 -11.39
C VAL A 332 -11.29 -5.42 -10.25
N ARG A 333 -11.93 -6.58 -10.50
CA ARG A 333 -12.68 -7.31 -9.47
C ARG A 333 -11.80 -7.91 -8.39
N ALA A 334 -10.55 -8.25 -8.69
CA ALA A 334 -9.60 -8.80 -7.71
C ALA A 334 -9.35 -7.83 -6.54
N ASN A 335 -9.55 -6.53 -6.76
CA ASN A 335 -9.36 -5.46 -5.79
C ASN A 335 -10.60 -5.17 -4.92
N LYS A 336 -11.70 -5.93 -5.09
CA LYS A 336 -12.94 -5.71 -4.35
C LYS A 336 -12.80 -6.00 -2.86
N LEU A 337 -13.16 -5.04 -2.02
CA LEU A 337 -13.14 -5.15 -0.56
C LEU A 337 -14.43 -5.81 -0.02
N GLY A 338 -14.30 -6.45 1.14
CA GLY A 338 -15.42 -7.15 1.80
C GLY A 338 -15.82 -8.49 1.16
N ALA A 339 -15.18 -8.89 0.06
CA ALA A 339 -15.42 -10.18 -0.55
C ALA A 339 -14.68 -11.29 0.21
N GLY A 340 -15.43 -12.24 0.78
CA GLY A 340 -14.85 -13.41 1.47
C GLY A 340 -14.25 -13.09 2.84
N VAL A 341 -14.75 -12.04 3.51
CA VAL A 341 -14.39 -11.71 4.89
C VAL A 341 -15.19 -12.53 5.90
N GLY A 342 -14.64 -12.74 7.08
CA GLY A 342 -15.27 -13.49 8.18
C GLY A 342 -14.55 -13.29 9.50
N THR A 343 -15.16 -13.77 10.58
CA THR A 343 -14.54 -13.81 11.90
C THR A 343 -13.54 -14.97 12.03
N PRO A 344 -12.68 -14.97 13.06
CA PRO A 344 -11.79 -16.07 13.33
C PRO A 344 -12.45 -17.45 13.41
N GLY A 345 -11.97 -18.40 12.62
CA GLY A 345 -12.49 -19.77 12.59
C GLY A 345 -13.74 -19.95 11.75
N SER A 346 -14.20 -18.92 11.03
CA SER A 346 -15.33 -19.01 10.10
C SER A 346 -15.00 -19.79 8.82
N GLY A 347 -13.72 -20.00 8.51
CA GLY A 347 -13.28 -20.60 7.25
C GLY A 347 -13.35 -19.62 6.06
N ALA A 348 -13.56 -18.33 6.34
CA ALA A 348 -13.52 -17.28 5.34
C ALA A 348 -12.10 -17.12 4.76
N ARG A 349 -12.02 -16.59 3.53
CA ARG A 349 -10.72 -16.33 2.87
C ARG A 349 -9.89 -15.32 3.66
N TYR A 350 -10.55 -14.29 4.20
CA TYR A 350 -9.94 -13.22 4.97
C TYR A 350 -10.59 -13.18 6.36
N GLU A 351 -9.90 -13.74 7.36
CA GLU A 351 -10.40 -13.75 8.73
C GLU A 351 -9.89 -12.54 9.53
N ILE A 352 -10.82 -11.70 10.00
CA ILE A 352 -10.53 -10.46 10.71
C ILE A 352 -10.91 -10.61 12.18
N GLY A 353 -9.91 -10.62 13.07
CA GLY A 353 -10.07 -10.87 14.50
C GLY A 353 -10.15 -9.65 15.41
N PHE A 354 -10.18 -8.44 14.82
CA PHE A 354 -10.18 -7.17 15.52
C PHE A 354 -11.27 -6.25 14.96
N PRO A 355 -11.73 -5.24 15.72
CA PRO A 355 -12.75 -4.31 15.25
C PRO A 355 -12.23 -3.39 14.15
N VAL A 356 -13.15 -2.93 13.29
CA VAL A 356 -12.87 -2.05 12.14
C VAL A 356 -13.72 -0.79 12.24
N PHE A 357 -13.11 0.38 12.10
CA PHE A 357 -13.80 1.66 12.01
C PHE A 357 -13.81 2.15 10.56
N GLN A 358 -14.95 2.02 9.91
CA GLN A 358 -15.19 2.58 8.58
C GLN A 358 -15.84 3.97 8.67
N TYR A 359 -15.41 4.91 7.85
CA TYR A 359 -16.01 6.25 7.83
C TYR A 359 -16.02 6.93 6.46
N ARG A 360 -16.79 8.01 6.33
CA ARG A 360 -16.86 8.82 5.10
C ARG A 360 -17.41 10.23 5.31
N GLY A 361 -17.21 11.11 4.34
CA GLY A 361 -18.01 12.31 4.15
C GLY A 361 -19.41 11.97 3.61
N LEU A 362 -20.45 12.67 4.09
CA LEU A 362 -21.83 12.48 3.64
C LEU A 362 -22.04 12.94 2.19
N LEU A 363 -21.30 13.96 1.76
CA LEU A 363 -21.39 14.60 0.44
C LEU A 363 -20.20 14.23 -0.45
N ASP A 364 -19.60 13.07 -0.21
CA ASP A 364 -18.44 12.57 -0.96
C ASP A 364 -18.72 12.56 -2.48
N GLU A 365 -17.96 13.37 -3.18
CA GLU A 365 -18.03 13.64 -4.61
C GLU A 365 -17.06 12.78 -5.43
N VAL A 366 -16.13 12.09 -4.77
CA VAL A 366 -15.09 11.27 -5.40
C VAL A 366 -15.49 9.79 -5.31
N ILE A 367 -15.81 9.34 -4.10
CA ILE A 367 -16.09 7.95 -3.77
C ILE A 367 -17.59 7.77 -3.46
N PRO A 368 -18.31 7.01 -4.28
CA PRO A 368 -19.77 6.94 -4.18
C PRO A 368 -20.22 6.15 -2.94
N ASP A 369 -21.23 6.65 -2.22
CA ASP A 369 -21.79 6.00 -1.01
C ASP A 369 -22.02 4.49 -1.15
N ARG A 370 -22.57 4.09 -2.30
CA ARG A 370 -22.93 2.69 -2.57
C ARG A 370 -21.77 1.73 -2.35
N THR A 371 -20.54 2.15 -2.63
CA THR A 371 -19.34 1.32 -2.44
C THR A 371 -19.01 1.13 -0.95
N ALA A 372 -19.01 2.23 -0.20
CA ALA A 372 -18.66 2.23 1.21
C ALA A 372 -19.77 1.58 2.06
N SER A 373 -21.03 1.89 1.76
CA SER A 373 -22.20 1.25 2.38
C SER A 373 -22.31 -0.25 2.08
N ALA A 374 -21.93 -0.71 0.88
CA ALA A 374 -21.87 -2.14 0.56
C ALA A 374 -20.77 -2.86 1.34
N THR A 375 -19.60 -2.23 1.49
CA THR A 375 -18.47 -2.77 2.26
C THR A 375 -18.81 -2.90 3.73
N ARG A 376 -19.42 -1.87 4.32
CA ARG A 376 -19.94 -1.92 5.68
C ARG A 376 -20.87 -3.12 5.87
N ARG A 377 -21.87 -3.29 4.98
CA ARG A 377 -22.81 -4.41 5.04
C ARG A 377 -22.09 -5.75 4.98
N ALA A 378 -21.14 -5.93 4.05
CA ALA A 378 -20.38 -7.16 3.92
C ALA A 378 -19.61 -7.52 5.21
N TYR A 379 -19.02 -6.53 5.89
CA TYR A 379 -18.33 -6.74 7.16
C TYR A 379 -19.30 -7.06 8.30
N CYS A 380 -20.43 -6.34 8.38
CA CYS A 380 -21.48 -6.61 9.39
C CYS A 380 -22.08 -8.02 9.22
N ASP A 381 -22.43 -8.40 7.99
CA ASP A 381 -23.02 -9.71 7.68
C ASP A 381 -22.04 -10.86 7.97
N ALA A 382 -20.72 -10.59 7.87
CA ALA A 382 -19.66 -11.51 8.21
C ALA A 382 -19.36 -11.60 9.73
N GLY A 383 -20.04 -10.79 10.55
CA GLY A 383 -19.86 -10.75 12.00
C GLY A 383 -18.60 -10.00 12.47
N VAL A 384 -17.92 -9.27 11.59
CA VAL A 384 -16.77 -8.43 11.97
C VAL A 384 -17.30 -7.21 12.71
N ALA A 385 -16.81 -6.97 13.94
CA ALA A 385 -17.18 -5.80 14.74
C ALA A 385 -16.83 -4.51 13.99
N THR A 386 -17.84 -3.88 13.39
CA THR A 386 -17.64 -2.74 12.48
C THR A 386 -18.35 -1.52 13.00
N ARG A 387 -17.57 -0.49 13.29
CA ARG A 387 -18.06 0.86 13.57
C ARG A 387 -18.14 1.64 12.27
N TRP A 388 -19.23 2.35 12.08
CA TRP A 388 -19.49 3.20 10.93
C TRP A 388 -19.87 4.60 11.38
N THR A 389 -19.17 5.61 10.86
CA THR A 389 -19.51 7.02 11.09
C THR A 389 -19.51 7.78 9.76
N ALA A 390 -20.49 8.66 9.60
CA ALA A 390 -20.53 9.59 8.48
C ALA A 390 -20.44 11.03 9.01
N TYR A 391 -19.61 11.84 8.39
CA TYR A 391 -19.36 13.23 8.78
C TYR A 391 -20.01 14.18 7.77
N VAL A 392 -20.50 15.33 8.24
CA VAL A 392 -21.09 16.35 7.36
C VAL A 392 -19.96 17.04 6.60
N GLY A 393 -19.71 16.62 5.36
CA GLY A 393 -18.62 17.13 4.54
C GLY A 393 -18.49 16.40 3.20
N ASP A 394 -17.70 16.99 2.32
CA ASP A 394 -17.18 16.41 1.08
C ASP A 394 -16.12 15.33 1.35
N HIS A 395 -15.45 14.85 0.30
CA HIS A 395 -14.44 13.80 0.40
C HIS A 395 -13.27 14.17 1.33
N LEU A 396 -12.77 15.40 1.37
CA LEU A 396 -11.59 15.73 2.19
C LEU A 396 -11.97 16.26 3.58
N THR A 397 -13.04 17.06 3.66
CA THR A 397 -13.52 17.60 4.92
C THR A 397 -14.11 16.52 5.84
N GLY A 398 -14.59 15.41 5.27
CA GLY A 398 -14.97 14.22 6.01
C GLY A 398 -13.79 13.58 6.76
N ASP A 399 -12.61 13.49 6.14
CA ASP A 399 -11.41 12.98 6.81
C ASP A 399 -10.93 13.91 7.92
N ALA A 400 -10.85 15.21 7.63
CA ALA A 400 -10.41 16.21 8.60
C ALA A 400 -11.25 16.19 9.90
N GLN A 401 -12.56 15.96 9.78
CA GLN A 401 -13.46 15.80 10.93
C GLN A 401 -13.25 14.49 11.69
N ALA A 402 -12.86 13.43 10.99
CA ALA A 402 -12.67 12.10 11.56
C ALA A 402 -11.36 11.93 12.35
N ILE A 403 -10.34 12.79 12.12
CA ILE A 403 -9.00 12.64 12.72
C ILE A 403 -9.06 12.40 14.24
N GLY A 404 -9.78 13.25 14.97
CA GLY A 404 -9.88 13.13 16.42
C GLY A 404 -10.57 11.84 16.86
N ASP A 405 -11.66 11.47 16.18
CA ASP A 405 -12.43 10.27 16.47
C ASP A 405 -11.62 9.00 16.19
N VAL A 406 -10.86 8.96 15.08
CA VAL A 406 -9.99 7.82 14.75
C VAL A 406 -8.86 7.68 15.77
N VAL A 407 -8.19 8.78 16.13
CA VAL A 407 -7.10 8.76 17.14
C VAL A 407 -7.60 8.29 18.49
N ASN A 408 -8.77 8.77 18.93
CA ASN A 408 -9.39 8.34 20.18
C ASN A 408 -9.83 6.87 20.11
N TRP A 409 -10.43 6.46 19.00
CA TRP A 409 -10.89 5.09 18.78
C TRP A 409 -9.72 4.09 18.78
N LEU A 410 -8.60 4.42 18.12
CA LEU A 410 -7.37 3.62 18.20
C LEU A 410 -6.80 3.61 19.62
N GLY A 411 -6.83 4.75 20.32
CA GLY A 411 -6.42 4.83 21.73
C GLY A 411 -7.22 3.91 22.65
N ASP A 412 -8.53 3.77 22.41
CA ASP A 412 -9.36 2.79 23.12
C ASP A 412 -8.93 1.35 22.83
N ARG A 413 -8.52 1.03 21.58
CA ARG A 413 -7.99 -0.30 21.22
C ARG A 413 -6.66 -0.58 21.91
N PHE A 414 -5.73 0.37 21.89
CA PHE A 414 -4.46 0.27 22.60
C PHE A 414 -4.63 0.21 24.13
N GLY A 415 -5.74 0.74 24.65
CA GLY A 415 -6.14 0.61 26.04
C GLY A 415 -6.86 -0.71 26.38
N GLY A 416 -6.98 -1.63 25.43
CA GLY A 416 -7.69 -2.91 25.60
C GLY A 416 -9.21 -2.79 25.73
N LYS A 417 -9.80 -1.65 25.37
CA LYS A 417 -11.26 -1.49 25.40
C LYS A 417 -11.87 -2.13 24.16
N ALA A 418 -12.85 -3.00 24.38
CA ALA A 418 -13.62 -3.61 23.29
C ALA A 418 -14.40 -2.58 22.47
N ASP A 419 -14.63 -2.89 21.19
CA ASP A 419 -15.64 -2.23 20.35
C ASP A 419 -16.47 -3.30 19.67
N THR A 420 -17.78 -3.25 19.89
CA THR A 420 -18.76 -4.16 19.29
C THR A 420 -19.27 -3.63 17.95
N GLY A 421 -18.84 -2.44 17.51
CA GLY A 421 -19.32 -1.78 16.32
C GLY A 421 -20.68 -1.11 16.49
N ASN A 422 -21.27 -0.72 15.36
CA ASN A 422 -22.66 -0.27 15.23
C ASN A 422 -23.30 -0.83 13.94
N CYS A 423 -22.86 -2.04 13.58
CA CYS A 423 -23.75 -3.04 13.04
C CYS A 423 -24.79 -3.38 14.13
#